data_AF-A0A829WFG1-F1
#
_entry.id   AF-A0A829WFG1-F1
#
_cell.length_a   1.000
_cell.length_b   1.000
_cell.length_c   1.000
_cell.angle_alpha   90.00
_cell.angle_beta   90.00
_cell.angle_gamma   90.00
#
_symmetry.space_group_name_H-M   'P 1'
#
loop_
_entity.id
_entity.type
_entity.pdbx_description
1 polymer ?
#
loop_
_entity_poly.entity_id
_entity_poly.type
_entity_poly.pdbx_seq_one_letter_code
_entity_poly.pdbx_strand_id
1 'polypeptide(L)' 'MEYKSIFTPYVARNLIHMGNPIFDIKPDKKNTDKTIFIFKETEKLRQDMASATKH' A
#
# COMPACT_ATOMS: atom_id res chain seq x y z
N MET A 1 10.38 -2.39 13.20
CA MET A 1 10.07 -2.09 11.78
C MET A 1 8.58 -1.88 11.69
N GLU A 2 8.16 -0.74 11.17
CA GLU A 2 6.76 -0.39 11.02
C GLU A 2 6.27 -0.69 9.60
N TYR A 3 4.98 -0.99 9.46
CA TYR A 3 4.36 -1.36 8.20
C TYR A 3 3.01 -0.67 8.05
N LYS A 4 2.66 -0.35 6.80
CA LYS A 4 1.36 0.23 6.43
C LYS A 4 0.56 -0.74 5.59
N SER A 5 -0.70 -0.95 5.97
CA SER A 5 -1.67 -1.68 5.14
C SER A 5 -2.46 -0.73 4.27
N ILE A 6 -2.49 -1.00 2.97
CA ILE A 6 -3.27 -0.28 1.95
C ILE A 6 -4.28 -1.26 1.37
N PHE A 7 -5.55 -0.86 1.36
CA PHE A 7 -6.69 -1.71 0.95
C PHE A 7 -7.25 -1.33 -0.42
N THR A 8 -6.78 -0.25 -1.01
CA THR A 8 -7.24 0.26 -2.31
C THR A 8 -6.24 -0.14 -3.39
N PRO A 9 -6.61 -1.03 -4.33
CA PRO A 9 -5.68 -1.50 -5.37
C PRO A 9 -5.10 -0.37 -6.22
N TYR A 10 -5.88 0.67 -6.51
CA TYR A 10 -5.43 1.84 -7.26
C TYR A 10 -4.25 2.54 -6.55
N VAL A 11 -4.42 2.88 -5.27
CA VAL A 11 -3.39 3.54 -4.46
C VAL A 11 -2.15 2.64 -4.33
N ALA A 12 -2.34 1.34 -4.07
CA ALA A 12 -1.22 0.40 -3.95
C ALA A 12 -0.39 0.32 -5.25
N ARG A 13 -1.03 0.26 -6.41
CA ARG A 13 -0.34 0.26 -7.72
C ARG A 13 0.45 1.55 -7.94
N ASN A 14 -0.14 2.71 -7.63
CA ASN A 14 0.56 4.00 -7.73
C ASN A 14 1.81 4.01 -6.84
N LEU A 15 1.70 3.58 -5.59
CA LEU A 15 2.85 3.53 -4.67
C LEU A 15 3.96 2.58 -5.14
N ILE A 16 3.59 1.43 -5.73
CA ILE A 16 4.56 0.51 -6.34
C ILE A 16 5.27 1.19 -7.52
N HIS A 17 4.54 1.86 -8.42
CA HIS A 17 5.14 2.60 -9.53
C HIS A 17 6.04 3.75 -9.07
N MET A 18 5.74 4.35 -7.91
CA MET A 18 6.56 5.39 -7.28
C MET A 18 7.81 4.83 -6.57
N GLY A 19 8.02 3.51 -6.60
CA GLY A 19 9.20 2.84 -6.04
C GLY A 19 9.11 2.53 -4.54
N ASN A 20 7.91 2.51 -3.96
CA ASN A 20 7.74 2.19 -2.54
C ASN A 20 7.89 0.68 -2.29
N PRO A 21 8.67 0.27 -1.27
CA PRO A 21 8.94 -1.14 -1.01
C PRO A 21 7.71 -1.85 -0.43
N ILE A 22 7.19 -2.80 -1.19
CA ILE A 22 6.16 -3.72 -0.72
C ILE A 22 6.81 -4.83 0.11
N PHE A 23 6.23 -5.11 1.27
CA PHE A 23 6.66 -6.18 2.16
C PHE A 23 5.85 -7.46 1.93
N ASP A 24 4.53 -7.34 1.78
CA ASP A 24 3.63 -8.49 1.65
C ASP A 24 2.34 -8.11 0.90
N ILE A 25 1.69 -9.11 0.32
CA ILE A 25 0.36 -9.02 -0.31
C ILE A 25 -0.44 -10.23 0.15
N LYS A 26 -1.58 -10.00 0.79
CA LYS A 26 -2.39 -11.08 1.34
C LYS A 26 -3.89 -10.81 1.21
N PRO A 27 -4.74 -11.85 1.19
CA PRO A 27 -6.18 -11.66 1.28
C PRO A 27 -6.57 -11.14 2.68
N ASP A 28 -7.66 -10.38 2.75
CA ASP A 28 -8.31 -10.07 4.02
C ASP A 28 -8.99 -11.34 4.57
N LYS A 29 -8.67 -11.67 5.83
CA LYS A 29 -9.23 -12.85 6.51
C LYS A 29 -10.75 -12.79 6.66
N LYS A 30 -11.33 -11.59 6.70
CA LYS A 30 -12.77 -11.40 6.85
C LYS A 30 -13.52 -11.36 5.52
N ASN A 31 -12.82 -11.02 4.43
CA ASN A 31 -13.38 -10.98 3.09
C ASN A 31 -12.27 -11.32 2.08
N THR A 32 -12.26 -12.57 1.62
CA THR A 32 -11.21 -13.09 0.73
C THR A 32 -11.18 -12.43 -0.64
N ASP A 33 -12.25 -11.73 -1.05
CA ASP A 33 -12.29 -10.96 -2.31
C ASP A 33 -11.48 -9.65 -2.21
N LYS A 34 -11.09 -9.25 -0.99
CA LYS A 34 -10.26 -8.07 -0.75
C LYS A 34 -8.80 -8.44 -0.55
N THR A 35 -7.93 -7.69 -1.22
CA THR A 35 -6.47 -7.80 -1.08
C THR A 35 -5.93 -6.67 -0.22
N ILE A 36 -5.06 -7.01 0.73
CA ILE A 36 -4.33 -6.08 1.58
C ILE A 36 -2.88 -6.02 1.09
N PHE A 37 -2.43 -4.83 0.75
CA PHE A 37 -1.04 -4.55 0.35
C PHE A 37 -0.30 -3.97 1.54
N ILE A 38 0.81 -4.60 1.95
CA ILE A 38 1.60 -4.18 3.11
C ILE A 38 2.90 -3.56 2.63
N PHE A 39 3.13 -2.29 2.93
CA PHE A 39 4.35 -1.56 2.62
C PHE A 39 5.21 -1.38 3.86
N LYS A 40 6.53 -1.29 3.69
CA LYS A 40 7.40 -0.83 4.78
C LYS A 40 7.13 0.66 5.02
N GLU A 41 6.91 1.04 6.28
CA GLU A 41 6.77 2.45 6.63
C GLU A 41 8.11 3.16 6.39
N THR A 42 8.11 4.16 5.51
CA THR A 42 9.28 4.99 5.20
C THR A 42 8.81 6.44 5.05
N GLU A 43 9.74 7.38 5.19
CA GLU A 43 9.42 8.79 4.96
C GLU A 43 8.92 9.04 3.53
N LYS A 44 9.53 8.36 2.55
CA LYS A 44 9.06 8.39 1.15
C LYS A 44 7.61 7.89 1.01
N LEU A 45 7.26 6.79 1.68
CA LEU A 45 5.88 6.29 1.66
C LEU A 45 4.91 7.36 2.19
N ARG A 46 5.23 8.01 3.31
CA ARG A 46 4.38 9.05 3.90
C ARG A 46 4.16 10.23 2.95
N GLN A 47 5.18 10.64 2.22
CA GLN A 47 5.11 11.73 1.24
C GLN A 47 4.32 11.32 -0.01
N ASP A 48 4.59 10.13 -0.55
CA ASP A 48 3.94 9.62 -1.76
C ASP A 48 2.46 9.32 -1.55
N MET A 49 2.05 8.95 -0.33
CA MET A 49 0.64 8.69 0.01
C MET A 49 -0.28 9.85 -0.38
N ALA A 50 0.14 11.09 -0.16
CA ALA A 50 -0.68 12.27 -0.48
C ALA A 50 -0.89 12.47 -1.99
N SER A 51 0.03 11.98 -2.81
CA SER A 51 -0.04 12.03 -4.27
C SER A 51 -0.76 10.81 -4.83
N ALA A 52 -0.55 9.63 -4.25
CA ALA A 52 -1.12 8.36 -4.70
C ALA A 52 -2.65 8.28 -4.52
N THR A 53 -3.23 9.11 -3.65
CA THR A 53 -4.69 9.19 -3.38
C THR A 53 -5.42 10.27 -4.19
N LYS A 54 -4.72 11.04 -5.02
CA LYS A 54 -5.37 12.05 -5.88
C LYS A 54 -6.00 11.35 -7.09
N HIS A 55 -7.28 11.65 -7.34
CA HIS A 55 -8.06 11.19 -8.46
C HIS A 55 -8.25 12.30 -9.48
#